data_AF-A0A3C1B6U6-F1
#
_entry.id   AF-A0A3C1B6U6-F1
#
_cell.length_a   1.000
_cell.length_b   1.000
_cell.length_c   1.000
_cell.angle_alpha   90.00
_cell.angle_beta   90.00
_cell.angle_gamma   90.00
#
_symmetry.space_group_name_H-M   'P 1'
#
loop_
_entity.id
_entity.type
_entity.pdbx_description
1 polymer ?
#
loop_
_entity_poly.entity_id
_entity_poly.type
_entity_poly.pdbx_seq_one_letter_code
_entity_poly.pdbx_strand_id
1 'polypeptide(L)'
;ITRGGMAPAMIVARELDIRVVDTISVKSYNHQSQSEPSVIKAPDMDHIGDGTGVLVIDDLVDTGKTLEVVRQHMPKAHVATVYAKPLGRSQVDTFITEVSQDTWIFFPWDMALQYVEPFRGTD
;
A
#
# COMPACT_ATOMS: atom_id res chain seq x y z
N ILE A 1 -0.59 -1.54 4.80
CA ILE A 1 -1.92 -1.79 4.19
C ILE A 1 -1.80 -3.07 3.39
N THR A 2 -2.73 -4.01 3.53
CA THR A 2 -2.67 -5.25 2.75
C THR A 2 -3.30 -5.05 1.37
N ARG A 3 -2.77 -5.63 0.30
CA ARG A 3 -1.61 -6.55 0.27
C ARG A 3 -0.29 -5.83 -0.03
N GLY A 4 -0.33 -4.77 -0.84
CA GLY A 4 0.83 -4.09 -1.39
C GLY A 4 1.86 -3.66 -0.34
N GLY A 5 1.40 -3.06 0.74
CA GLY A 5 2.24 -2.65 1.86
C GLY A 5 2.95 -3.76 2.65
N MET A 6 2.65 -5.05 2.47
CA MET A 6 3.24 -6.11 3.30
C MET A 6 4.77 -6.26 3.11
N ALA A 7 5.22 -6.28 1.86
CA ALA A 7 6.64 -6.39 1.55
C ALA A 7 7.46 -5.16 2.04
N PRO A 8 7.06 -3.91 1.73
CA PRO A 8 7.77 -2.75 2.27
C PRO A 8 7.63 -2.62 3.80
N ALA A 9 6.50 -3.00 4.41
CA ALA A 9 6.35 -2.97 5.87
C ALA A 9 7.35 -3.90 6.57
N MET A 10 7.62 -5.08 6.00
CA MET A 10 8.62 -6.00 6.54
C MET A 10 10.02 -5.35 6.56
N ILE A 11 10.42 -4.71 5.44
CA ILE A 11 11.72 -4.04 5.33
C ILE A 11 11.80 -2.89 6.36
N VAL A 12 10.79 -2.02 6.38
CA VAL A 12 10.73 -0.88 7.30
C VAL A 12 10.78 -1.34 8.76
N ALA A 13 10.02 -2.38 9.12
CA ALA A 13 10.01 -2.91 10.47
C ALA A 13 11.40 -3.42 10.89
N ARG A 14 12.12 -4.10 9.98
CA ARG A 14 13.49 -4.55 10.22
C ARG A 14 14.45 -3.36 10.39
N GLU A 15 14.40 -2.36 9.51
CA GLU A 15 15.33 -1.23 9.54
C GLU A 15 15.11 -0.31 10.76
N LEU A 16 13.88 -0.23 11.27
CA LEU A 16 13.52 0.60 12.42
C LEU A 16 13.41 -0.16 13.75
N ASP A 17 13.77 -1.45 13.79
CA ASP A 17 13.60 -2.36 14.95
C ASP A 17 12.17 -2.35 15.53
N ILE A 18 11.16 -2.30 14.66
CA ILE A 18 9.74 -2.37 15.05
C ILE A 18 9.31 -3.83 15.12
N ARG A 19 8.90 -4.27 16.30
CA ARG A 19 8.43 -5.66 16.54
C ARG A 19 6.93 -5.83 16.48
N VAL A 20 6.18 -4.75 16.73
CA VAL A 20 4.72 -4.75 16.68
C VAL A 20 4.30 -4.38 15.26
N VAL A 21 3.82 -5.36 14.52
CA VAL A 21 3.31 -5.18 13.17
C VAL A 21 1.90 -5.75 13.11
N ASP A 22 0.94 -4.91 12.72
CA ASP A 22 -0.43 -5.30 12.47
C ASP A 22 -0.85 -4.84 11.06
N THR A 23 -2.01 -5.28 10.61
CA THR A 23 -2.50 -5.06 9.25
C THR A 23 -3.86 -4.37 9.23
N ILE A 24 -4.06 -3.51 8.24
CA ILE A 24 -5.38 -3.04 7.84
C ILE A 24 -5.64 -3.49 6.41
N SER A 25 -6.82 -4.09 6.19
CA SER A 25 -7.26 -4.57 4.89
C SER A 25 -8.41 -3.71 4.40
N VAL A 26 -8.20 -3.02 3.28
CA VAL A 26 -9.20 -2.18 2.61
C VAL A 26 -9.55 -2.85 1.28
N LYS A 27 -10.84 -2.95 0.99
CA LYS A 27 -11.32 -3.51 -0.27
C LYS A 27 -12.22 -2.50 -0.97
N SER A 28 -11.87 -2.21 -2.23
CA SER A 28 -12.73 -1.47 -3.15
C SER A 28 -13.56 -2.50 -3.93
N TYR A 29 -14.88 -2.49 -3.76
CA TYR A 29 -15.77 -3.36 -4.55
C TYR A 29 -16.10 -2.67 -5.88
N ASN A 30 -15.81 -3.34 -6.99
CA ASN A 30 -16.31 -2.96 -8.30
C ASN A 30 -17.00 -4.18 -8.92
N HIS A 31 -18.26 -4.02 -9.33
CA HIS A 31 -18.68 -4.46 -10.67
C HIS A 31 -20.05 -3.92 -11.14
N GLN A 32 -20.92 -3.35 -10.30
CA GLN A 32 -22.19 -2.76 -10.79
C GLN A 32 -22.65 -1.47 -10.08
N SER A 33 -22.01 -1.09 -8.98
CA SER A 33 -22.20 0.20 -8.29
C SER A 33 -20.86 0.60 -7.70
N GLN A 34 -20.38 1.82 -7.95
CA GLN A 34 -19.27 2.39 -7.18
C GLN A 34 -19.67 2.33 -5.70
N SER A 35 -19.13 1.36 -4.98
CA SER A 35 -19.32 1.26 -3.53
C SER A 35 -18.08 1.82 -2.88
N GLU A 36 -18.29 2.58 -1.81
CA GLU A 36 -17.22 3.19 -1.03
C GLU A 36 -16.22 2.12 -0.59
N PRO A 37 -14.90 2.40 -0.64
CA PRO A 37 -13.92 1.48 -0.11
C PRO A 37 -14.21 1.21 1.37
N SER A 38 -14.07 -0.04 1.80
CA SER A 38 -14.41 -0.44 3.17
C SER A 38 -13.29 -1.22 3.82
N VAL A 39 -13.14 -1.05 5.12
CA VAL A 39 -12.24 -1.86 5.95
C VAL A 39 -12.88 -3.23 6.13
N ILE A 40 -12.20 -4.28 5.67
CA ILE A 40 -12.62 -5.67 5.85
C ILE A 40 -11.87 -6.38 6.99
N LYS A 41 -10.74 -5.83 7.41
CA LYS A 41 -10.00 -6.21 8.62
C LYS A 41 -9.33 -4.97 9.19
N ALA A 42 -9.66 -4.63 10.43
CA ALA A 42 -8.99 -3.58 11.18
C ALA A 42 -7.84 -4.19 12.01
N PRO A 43 -6.79 -3.41 12.31
CA PRO A 43 -5.83 -3.79 13.34
C PRO A 43 -6.46 -3.65 14.74
N ASP A 44 -5.73 -3.99 15.80
CA ASP A 44 -6.20 -3.77 17.17
C ASP A 44 -6.34 -2.26 17.48
N MET A 45 -7.57 -1.75 17.30
CA MET A 45 -7.89 -0.34 17.45
C MET A 45 -7.84 0.13 18.91
N ASP A 46 -7.99 -0.76 19.89
CA ASP A 46 -7.87 -0.40 21.31
C ASP A 46 -6.41 -0.05 21.65
N HIS A 47 -5.45 -0.68 20.97
CA HIS A 47 -4.03 -0.36 21.10
C HIS A 47 -3.60 0.84 20.23
N ILE A 48 -4.15 0.94 19.02
CA ILE A 48 -3.73 1.92 18.00
C ILE A 48 -4.36 3.31 18.19
N GLY A 49 -5.58 3.37 18.73
CA GLY A 49 -6.31 4.63 18.92
C GLY A 49 -6.45 5.45 17.64
N ASP A 50 -6.11 6.74 17.70
CA ASP A 50 -6.20 7.68 16.57
C ASP A 50 -5.00 7.61 15.59
N GLY A 51 -4.11 6.63 15.78
CA GLY A 51 -2.91 6.44 14.97
C GLY A 51 -1.70 7.25 15.44
N THR A 52 -1.76 7.96 16.57
CA THR A 52 -0.58 8.65 17.11
C THR A 52 0.58 7.68 17.33
N GLY A 53 1.73 7.95 16.70
CA GLY A 53 2.92 7.08 16.79
C GLY A 53 2.87 5.83 15.90
N VAL A 54 1.83 5.67 15.07
CA VAL A 54 1.67 4.54 14.16
C VAL A 54 2.21 4.90 12.78
N LEU A 55 3.00 3.98 12.21
CA LEU A 55 3.51 4.06 10.84
C LEU A 55 2.67 3.17 9.92
N VAL A 56 1.91 3.78 9.02
CA VAL A 56 1.15 3.08 7.98
C VAL A 56 1.99 3.00 6.72
N ILE A 57 2.29 1.78 6.29
CA ILE A 57 3.07 1.51 5.08
C ILE A 57 2.20 0.97 3.95
N ASP A 58 2.35 1.52 2.74
CA ASP A 58 1.86 0.90 1.50
C ASP A 58 2.94 0.89 0.41
N ASP A 59 2.73 0.17 -0.68
CA ASP A 59 3.66 0.17 -1.82
C ASP A 59 3.44 1.37 -2.75
N LEU A 60 2.18 1.72 -3.04
CA LEU A 60 1.81 2.81 -3.94
C LEU A 60 0.57 3.54 -3.44
N VAL A 61 0.63 4.88 -3.42
CA VAL A 61 -0.59 5.69 -3.46
C VAL A 61 -0.94 6.08 -4.90
N ASP A 62 -2.10 5.61 -5.37
CA ASP A 62 -2.63 5.90 -6.71
C ASP A 62 -3.61 7.10 -6.68
N THR A 63 -4.91 6.83 -6.55
CA THR A 63 -5.94 7.88 -6.42
C THR A 63 -6.13 8.38 -4.99
N GLY A 64 -5.59 7.67 -4.00
CA GLY A 64 -5.71 8.02 -2.58
C GLY A 64 -6.94 7.45 -1.85
N LYS A 65 -7.93 6.88 -2.55
CA LYS A 65 -9.16 6.33 -1.94
C LYS A 65 -8.93 5.36 -0.78
N THR A 66 -7.92 4.50 -0.89
CA THR A 66 -7.54 3.58 0.19
C THR A 66 -7.11 4.36 1.44
N LEU A 67 -6.30 5.40 1.26
CA LEU A 67 -5.78 6.21 2.36
C LEU A 67 -6.85 7.10 2.98
N GLU A 68 -7.86 7.54 2.22
CA GLU A 68 -9.01 8.26 2.77
C GLU A 68 -9.70 7.44 3.87
N VAL A 69 -9.96 6.16 3.60
CA VAL A 69 -10.56 5.23 4.57
C VAL A 69 -9.62 4.99 5.76
N VAL A 70 -8.32 4.82 5.52
CA VAL A 70 -7.34 4.65 6.59
C VAL A 70 -7.28 5.88 7.50
N ARG A 71 -7.29 7.10 6.94
CA ARG A 71 -7.25 8.37 7.67
C ARG A 71 -8.51 8.63 8.49
N GLN A 72 -9.67 8.08 8.08
CA GLN A 72 -10.88 8.13 8.92
C GLN A 72 -10.71 7.36 10.24
N HIS A 73 -9.92 6.30 10.26
CA HIS A 73 -9.70 5.45 11.44
C HIS A 73 -8.46 5.86 12.23
N MET A 74 -7.41 6.28 11.54
CA MET A 74 -6.11 6.64 12.10
C MET A 74 -5.66 8.01 11.58
N PRO A 75 -6.36 9.11 11.92
CA PRO A 75 -6.10 10.43 11.35
C PRO A 75 -4.68 10.95 11.62
N LYS A 76 -4.06 10.55 12.73
CA LYS A 76 -2.72 11.02 13.15
C LYS A 76 -1.58 10.08 12.78
N ALA A 77 -1.85 8.96 12.11
CA ALA A 77 -0.80 8.06 11.66
C ALA A 77 0.14 8.72 10.65
N HIS A 78 1.41 8.35 10.68
CA HIS A 78 2.34 8.71 9.62
C HIS A 78 2.17 7.74 8.46
N VAL A 79 1.81 8.23 7.28
CA VAL A 79 1.60 7.41 6.09
C VAL A 79 2.82 7.51 5.18
N ALA A 80 3.47 6.36 4.94
CA ALA A 80 4.60 6.25 4.03
C ALA A 80 4.33 5.24 2.91
N THR A 81 4.76 5.58 1.69
CA THR A 81 4.65 4.71 0.50
C THR A 81 5.97 4.60 -0.24
N VAL A 82 6.16 3.57 -1.05
CA VAL A 82 7.35 3.52 -1.94
C VAL A 82 7.14 4.49 -3.10
N TYR A 83 5.99 4.39 -3.75
CA TYR A 83 5.63 5.23 -4.90
C TYR A 83 4.40 6.10 -4.62
N ALA A 84 4.37 7.27 -5.24
CA ALA A 84 3.20 8.15 -5.22
C ALA A 84 2.85 8.66 -6.61
N LYS A 85 1.55 8.73 -6.91
CA LYS A 85 1.02 9.38 -8.11
C LYS A 85 0.37 10.73 -7.76
N PRO A 86 0.31 11.70 -8.69
CA PRO A 86 -0.15 13.06 -8.40
C PRO A 86 -1.51 13.16 -7.71
N LEU A 87 -2.48 12.30 -8.07
CA LEU A 87 -3.83 12.37 -7.49
C LEU A 87 -3.87 11.99 -6.00
N GLY A 88 -3.08 11.00 -5.59
CA GLY A 88 -3.03 10.54 -4.20
C GLY A 88 -1.87 11.12 -3.38
N ARG A 89 -0.93 11.82 -4.03
CA ARG A 89 0.33 12.30 -3.44
C ARG A 89 0.15 13.16 -2.19
N SER A 90 -0.90 13.97 -2.12
CA SER A 90 -1.17 14.85 -0.96
C SER A 90 -1.56 14.10 0.31
N GLN A 91 -1.90 12.80 0.22
CA GLN A 91 -2.36 11.99 1.35
C GLN A 91 -1.23 11.27 2.09
N VAL A 92 -0.01 11.27 1.53
CA VAL A 92 1.17 10.61 2.09
C VAL A 92 2.14 11.62 2.70
N ASP A 93 2.62 11.29 3.90
CA ASP A 93 3.60 12.10 4.62
C ASP A 93 5.02 11.83 4.09
N THR A 94 5.29 10.61 3.65
CA THR A 94 6.58 10.21 3.06
C THR A 94 6.39 9.30 1.86
N PHE A 95 7.21 9.50 0.84
CA PHE A 95 7.25 8.68 -0.36
C PHE A 95 8.65 8.76 -0.95
N ILE A 96 9.09 7.71 -1.67
CA ILE A 96 10.46 7.66 -2.21
C ILE A 96 10.50 8.18 -3.65
N THR A 97 9.51 7.83 -4.48
CA THR A 97 9.50 8.21 -5.89
C THR A 97 8.12 8.61 -6.34
N GLU A 98 8.01 9.81 -6.93
CA GLU A 98 6.82 10.22 -7.64
C GLU A 98 6.85 9.67 -9.07
N VAL A 99 5.73 9.15 -9.55
CA VAL A 99 5.56 8.65 -10.93
C VAL A 99 4.34 9.28 -11.55
N SER A 100 4.25 9.28 -12.89
CA SER A 100 3.09 9.83 -13.57
C SER A 100 1.83 9.01 -13.28
N GLN A 101 0.66 9.66 -13.36
CA GLN A 101 -0.63 9.03 -13.06
C GLN A 101 -0.92 7.80 -13.95
N ASP A 102 -0.46 7.84 -15.19
CA ASP A 102 -0.58 6.81 -16.23
C ASP A 102 0.50 5.71 -16.14
N THR A 103 1.53 5.88 -15.29
CA THR A 103 2.56 4.84 -15.10
C THR A 103 1.95 3.59 -14.48
N TRP A 104 2.17 2.43 -15.11
CA TRP A 104 1.87 1.13 -14.54
C TRP A 104 3.12 0.54 -13.90
N ILE A 105 3.07 0.27 -12.59
CA ILE A 105 4.19 -0.32 -11.84
C ILE A 105 3.93 -1.82 -11.69
N PHE A 106 4.91 -2.63 -12.09
CA PHE A 106 4.94 -4.06 -11.76
C PHE A 106 5.81 -4.25 -10.52
N PHE A 107 5.20 -4.64 -9.40
CA PHE A 107 5.96 -4.96 -8.19
C PHE A 107 6.49 -6.40 -8.24
N PRO A 108 7.62 -6.70 -7.58
CA PRO A 108 8.18 -8.05 -7.55
C PRO A 108 7.21 -9.13 -7.04
N TRP A 109 6.31 -8.79 -6.11
CA TRP A 109 5.30 -9.73 -5.57
C TRP A 109 4.08 -9.93 -6.49
N ASP A 110 3.93 -9.11 -7.52
CA ASP A 110 2.91 -9.28 -8.57
C ASP A 110 3.47 -10.03 -9.79
N MET A 111 4.75 -10.41 -9.76
CA MET A 111 5.45 -11.08 -10.85
C MET A 111 5.82 -12.51 -10.47
N ALA A 112 5.99 -13.36 -11.48
CA ALA A 112 6.50 -14.72 -11.31
C ALA A 112 7.66 -14.97 -12.28
N LEU A 113 8.65 -15.77 -11.87
CA LEU A 113 9.66 -16.28 -12.77
C LEU A 113 8.99 -17.22 -13.77
N GLN A 114 9.19 -16.95 -15.06
CA GLN A 114 8.69 -17.81 -16.14
C GLN A 114 9.82 -18.11 -17.10
N TYR A 115 9.80 -19.31 -17.68
CA TYR A 115 10.68 -19.63 -18.78
C TYR A 115 10.37 -18.71 -19.96
N VAL A 116 11.40 -18.10 -20.53
CA VAL A 116 11.31 -17.27 -21.73
C VAL A 116 12.04 -18.02 -22.83
N GLU A 117 11.27 -18.47 -23.83
CA GLU A 117 11.85 -19.14 -25.00
C GLU A 117 12.85 -18.19 -25.69
N PRO A 118 14.05 -18.68 -26.06
CA PRO A 118 15.02 -17.84 -26.74
C PRO A 118 14.43 -17.34 -28.08
N PHE A 119 14.70 -16.07 -28.43
CA PHE A 119 14.21 -15.47 -29.67
C PHE A 119 14.65 -16.20 -30.96
N ARG A 120 15.67 -17.07 -30.87
CA ARG A 120 16.09 -18.03 -31.90
C ARG A 120 16.63 -19.30 -31.24
N GLY A 121 16.39 -20.46 -31.85
CA GLY A 121 16.89 -21.75 -31.36
C GLY A 121 16.01 -22.96 -31.70
N THR A 122 15.31 -22.94 -32.83
CA THR A 122 14.67 -24.13 -33.41
C THR A 122 15.57 -24.68 -34.52
N ASP A 123 16.78 -25.09 -34.16
CA ASP A 123 17.65 -25.84 -35.06
C ASP A 123 17.39 -27.34 -34.87
#